data_AF-A0A356LM45-F1
#
_entry.id   AF-A0A356LM45-F1
#
_cell.length_a   1.000
_cell.length_b   1.000
_cell.length_c   1.000
_cell.angle_alpha   90.00
_cell.angle_beta   90.00
_cell.angle_gamma   90.00
#
_symmetry.space_group_name_H-M   'P 1'
#
loop_
_entity.id
_entity.type
_entity.pdbx_description
1 polymer ?
#
loop_
_entity_poly.entity_id
_entity_poly.type
_entity_poly.pdbx_seq_one_letter_code
_entity_poly.pdbx_strand_id
1 'polypeptide(L)'
;MTWALFVAVVFYSVAQAQVNVELRGSGSANKFPIVVANFEGPNGAQIANIIRADLTRSGQFEVKSTGDLTLGANSTPDWAAISQAGGTTVAYGTVNGNSVDYRLADAAQQAQLDAKNISEAQMRRLAHRVADAIYEKTTGVRGIFATRVAYTTGRQLVVADADGEGRKVVASSSSSLISPAWSPDGTRLAYVSFEGGKPIVYVQNLSTGGRTVAANFKGNNSAPAWSPNGSQLAVALSQGGISQIYLVSAGGGSSQQRLTKSAEIDTEPFFFPNGSGIVFTSDRGGSAQIYRTGLRGGAASRLTFSGSQNVSPKISPDGSKLVYSSLRGGSYVIAISSLGSGSDQVLTSGGNDLSPSFAPNGMQVLYAAGGGLGIVNADGSFQASIPSSGNVTGAAWGPFTK
;
A
#
# COMPACT_ATOMS: atom_id res chain seq x y z
N MET A 1 -65.20 22.02 8.50
CA MET A 1 -63.91 21.89 9.21
C MET A 1 -62.90 21.28 8.25
N THR A 2 -62.19 22.12 7.50
CA THR A 2 -61.18 21.75 6.50
C THR A 2 -59.83 21.53 7.19
N TRP A 3 -59.30 20.30 7.13
CA TRP A 3 -57.98 19.96 7.68
C TRP A 3 -56.94 20.13 6.57
N ALA A 4 -55.98 21.03 6.77
CA ALA A 4 -54.83 21.22 5.90
C ALA A 4 -53.69 20.29 6.34
N LEU A 5 -53.22 19.45 5.42
CA LEU A 5 -52.09 18.53 5.62
C LEU A 5 -50.78 19.28 5.36
N PHE A 6 -49.99 19.55 6.40
CA PHE A 6 -48.64 20.09 6.25
C PHE A 6 -47.66 18.95 5.96
N VAL A 7 -47.08 18.93 4.76
CA VAL A 7 -45.98 18.02 4.39
C VAL A 7 -44.66 18.72 4.73
N ALA A 8 -43.96 18.21 5.75
CA ALA A 8 -42.61 18.65 6.09
C ALA A 8 -41.60 18.00 5.12
N VAL A 9 -40.97 18.82 4.29
CA VAL A 9 -39.85 18.40 3.42
C VAL A 9 -38.57 18.44 4.26
N VAL A 10 -38.02 17.26 4.55
CA VAL A 10 -36.72 17.11 5.21
C VAL A 10 -35.63 17.20 4.15
N PHE A 11 -34.82 18.26 4.20
CA PHE A 11 -33.61 18.37 3.39
C PHE A 11 -32.50 17.54 4.05
N TYR A 12 -32.06 16.48 3.39
CA TYR A 12 -30.84 15.76 3.76
C TYR A 12 -29.63 16.54 3.21
N SER A 13 -28.82 17.09 4.10
CA SER A 13 -27.48 17.58 3.75
C SER A 13 -26.56 16.38 3.56
N VAL A 14 -25.96 16.26 2.37
CA VAL A 14 -24.89 15.29 2.12
C VAL A 14 -23.62 15.85 2.77
N ALA A 15 -23.28 15.33 3.94
CA ALA A 15 -21.99 15.61 4.57
C ALA A 15 -20.88 15.00 3.69
N GLN A 16 -20.09 15.85 3.03
CA GLN A 16 -18.81 15.46 2.43
C GLN A 16 -17.88 15.08 3.59
N ALA A 17 -17.66 13.78 3.79
CA ALA A 17 -16.73 13.29 4.80
C ALA A 17 -15.31 13.70 4.40
N GLN A 18 -14.79 14.75 5.01
CA GLN A 18 -13.39 15.12 4.91
C GLN A 18 -12.56 14.09 5.69
N VAL A 19 -11.65 13.42 4.99
CA VAL A 19 -10.77 12.38 5.53
C VAL A 19 -9.81 12.98 6.55
N ASN A 20 -10.03 12.69 7.84
CA ASN A 20 -9.11 13.02 8.91
C ASN A 20 -8.15 11.85 9.15
N VAL A 21 -6.88 12.05 8.83
CA VAL A 21 -5.80 11.10 9.11
C VAL A 21 -5.24 11.41 10.49
N GLU A 22 -5.43 10.51 11.46
CA GLU A 22 -4.76 10.64 12.76
C GLU A 22 -3.26 10.37 12.60
N LEU A 23 -2.43 11.35 12.98
CA LEU A 23 -0.97 11.28 12.91
C LEU A 23 -0.42 10.90 14.30
N ARG A 24 0.40 9.84 14.37
CA ARG A 24 1.16 9.50 15.58
C ARG A 24 2.64 9.39 15.21
N GLY A 25 3.47 10.27 15.77
CA GLY A 25 4.92 10.26 15.58
C GLY A 25 5.64 10.00 16.89
N SER A 26 6.60 9.07 16.88
CA SER A 26 7.57 8.87 17.96
C SER A 26 8.92 9.46 17.55
N GLY A 27 9.16 10.71 17.93
CA GLY A 27 10.47 11.38 17.79
C GLY A 27 10.66 12.22 16.53
N SER A 28 11.28 13.39 16.70
CA SER A 28 11.68 14.30 15.61
C SER A 28 12.74 13.65 14.72
N ALA A 29 12.31 13.00 13.64
CA ALA A 29 13.17 12.82 12.46
C ALA A 29 13.48 14.20 11.87
N ASN A 30 14.67 14.38 11.26
CA ASN A 30 15.03 15.55 10.46
C ASN A 30 14.10 15.63 9.23
N LYS A 31 12.91 16.18 9.41
CA LYS A 31 11.94 16.40 8.33
C LYS A 31 12.44 17.51 7.42
N PHE A 32 12.14 17.41 6.13
CA PHE A 32 12.43 18.46 5.14
C PHE A 32 11.37 19.56 5.22
N PRO A 33 11.71 20.79 5.66
CA PRO A 33 10.75 21.88 5.73
C PRO A 33 10.45 22.41 4.33
N ILE A 34 9.18 22.38 3.91
CA ILE A 34 8.77 22.76 2.56
C ILE A 34 7.51 23.63 2.59
N VAL A 35 7.46 24.66 1.75
CA VAL A 35 6.24 25.38 1.40
C VAL A 35 5.71 24.84 0.08
N VAL A 36 4.41 24.59 -0.01
CA VAL A 36 3.74 24.26 -1.28
C VAL A 36 2.69 25.32 -1.56
N ALA A 37 3.00 26.24 -2.47
CA ALA A 37 2.09 27.30 -2.89
C ALA A 37 0.89 26.72 -3.65
N ASN A 38 -0.22 27.46 -3.68
CA ASN A 38 -1.26 27.20 -4.65
C ASN A 38 -0.68 27.42 -6.06
N PHE A 39 -1.00 26.52 -6.96
CA PHE A 39 -0.54 26.63 -8.35
C PHE A 39 -1.42 27.63 -9.09
N GLU A 40 -0.85 28.38 -10.03
CA GLU A 40 -1.63 29.28 -10.89
C GLU A 40 -2.46 28.46 -11.88
N GLY A 41 -3.70 28.86 -12.14
CA GLY A 41 -4.57 28.23 -13.14
C GLY A 41 -5.66 27.30 -12.56
N PRO A 42 -6.40 26.61 -13.43
CA PRO A 42 -7.56 25.82 -13.02
C PRO A 42 -7.20 24.72 -12.01
N ASN A 43 -7.97 24.63 -10.92
CA ASN A 43 -7.78 23.67 -9.84
C ASN A 43 -6.42 23.72 -9.11
N GLY A 44 -5.63 24.78 -9.27
CA GLY A 44 -4.26 24.83 -8.73
C GLY A 44 -4.17 24.73 -7.20
N ALA A 45 -5.16 25.26 -6.48
CA ALA A 45 -5.26 25.09 -5.02
C ALA A 45 -5.59 23.63 -4.62
N GLN A 46 -6.50 22.96 -5.34
CA GLN A 46 -6.81 21.53 -5.09
C GLN A 46 -5.59 20.64 -5.35
N ILE A 47 -4.84 20.89 -6.43
CA ILE A 47 -3.60 20.16 -6.72
C ILE A 47 -2.57 20.36 -5.60
N ALA A 48 -2.37 21.61 -5.16
CA ALA A 48 -1.47 21.93 -4.05
C ALA A 48 -1.88 21.23 -2.75
N ASN A 49 -3.19 21.18 -2.43
CA ASN A 49 -3.70 20.48 -1.26
C ASN A 49 -3.34 18.98 -1.27
N ILE A 50 -3.47 18.31 -2.43
CA ILE A 50 -3.11 16.90 -2.57
C ILE A 50 -1.59 16.72 -2.38
N ILE A 51 -0.77 17.57 -3.01
CA ILE A 51 0.70 17.53 -2.85
C ILE A 51 1.09 17.70 -1.37
N ARG A 52 0.49 18.66 -0.66
CA ARG A 52 0.74 18.86 0.78
C ARG A 52 0.36 17.63 1.61
N ALA A 53 -0.79 17.03 1.32
CA ALA A 53 -1.26 15.84 2.02
C ALA A 53 -0.31 14.64 1.79
N ASP A 54 0.16 14.44 0.56
CA ASP A 54 1.10 13.38 0.19
C ASP A 54 2.43 13.51 0.91
N LEU A 55 3.05 14.69 0.83
CA LEU A 55 4.33 14.97 1.48
C LEU A 55 4.20 14.81 3.00
N THR A 56 3.11 15.27 3.60
CA THR A 56 2.83 15.09 5.04
C THR A 56 2.71 13.60 5.40
N ARG A 57 1.97 12.81 4.61
CA ARG A 57 1.74 11.37 4.83
C ARG A 57 2.98 10.51 4.62
N SER A 58 4.01 11.03 3.95
CA SER A 58 5.31 10.36 3.88
C SER A 58 6.05 10.34 5.22
N GLY A 59 5.70 11.24 6.15
CA GLY A 59 6.40 11.45 7.41
C GLY A 59 7.79 12.10 7.27
N GLN A 60 8.29 12.33 6.06
CA GLN A 60 9.62 12.88 5.77
C GLN A 60 9.62 14.40 5.61
N PHE A 61 8.46 15.02 5.40
CA PHE A 61 8.34 16.45 5.16
C PHE A 61 7.63 17.14 6.31
N GLU A 62 8.04 18.37 6.58
CA GLU A 62 7.32 19.30 7.42
C GLU A 62 6.74 20.39 6.53
N VAL A 63 5.47 20.23 6.14
CA VAL A 63 4.78 21.18 5.27
C VAL A 63 4.44 22.44 6.04
N LYS A 64 5.01 23.56 5.62
CA LYS A 64 4.79 24.89 6.20
C LYS A 64 3.69 25.62 5.43
N SER A 65 2.93 26.46 6.15
CA SER A 65 1.86 27.27 5.57
C SER A 65 2.34 28.71 5.35
N THR A 66 2.03 29.27 4.19
CA THR A 66 2.16 30.71 3.88
C THR A 66 0.80 31.33 3.56
N GLY A 67 -0.30 30.70 4.01
CA GLY A 67 -1.66 31.06 3.58
C GLY A 67 -1.96 30.66 2.13
N ASP A 68 -2.91 31.36 1.49
CA ASP A 68 -3.35 31.10 0.11
C ASP A 68 -2.44 31.73 -0.96
N LEU A 69 -1.12 31.72 -0.72
CA LEU A 69 -0.13 32.19 -1.69
C LEU A 69 -0.27 31.41 -3.00
N THR A 70 -0.47 32.11 -4.11
CA THR A 70 -0.55 31.53 -5.45
C THR A 70 0.67 31.95 -6.26
N LEU A 71 1.40 30.98 -6.82
CA LEU A 71 2.62 31.22 -7.60
C LEU A 71 2.62 30.38 -8.88
N GLY A 72 2.79 31.05 -10.01
CA GLY A 72 2.96 30.44 -11.32
C GLY A 72 4.41 30.04 -11.60
N ALA A 73 4.63 29.26 -12.65
CA ALA A 73 5.95 28.72 -13.01
C ALA A 73 7.02 29.80 -13.32
N ASN A 74 6.58 31.01 -13.70
CA ASN A 74 7.43 32.16 -13.99
C ASN A 74 7.40 33.22 -12.87
N SER A 75 6.66 32.98 -11.78
CA SER A 75 6.64 33.89 -10.64
C SER A 75 7.98 33.87 -9.90
N THR A 76 8.33 34.99 -9.27
CA THR A 76 9.42 35.04 -8.29
C THR A 76 8.82 34.85 -6.90
N PRO A 77 9.16 33.78 -6.16
CA PRO A 77 8.67 33.58 -4.80
C PRO A 77 9.14 34.68 -3.83
N ASP A 78 8.30 35.02 -2.84
CA ASP A 78 8.73 35.85 -1.71
C ASP A 78 9.61 35.01 -0.77
N TRP A 79 10.92 35.04 -1.03
CA TRP A 79 11.92 34.26 -0.29
C TRP A 79 11.95 34.59 1.21
N ALA A 80 11.68 35.86 1.56
CA ALA A 80 11.65 36.30 2.94
C ALA A 80 10.44 35.69 3.66
N ALA A 81 9.26 35.73 3.05
CA ALA A 81 8.06 35.12 3.61
C ALA A 81 8.19 33.59 3.76
N ILE A 82 8.77 32.91 2.78
CA ILE A 82 9.02 31.45 2.83
C ILE A 82 9.97 31.10 3.99
N SER A 83 11.08 31.85 4.11
CA SER A 83 12.06 31.63 5.17
C SER A 83 11.47 31.94 6.55
N GLN A 84 10.67 33.00 6.67
CA GLN A 84 9.96 33.36 7.91
C GLN A 84 8.93 32.31 8.33
N ALA A 85 8.27 31.65 7.37
CA ALA A 85 7.40 30.50 7.65
C ALA A 85 8.18 29.22 8.03
N GLY A 86 9.52 29.26 8.01
CA GLY A 86 10.40 28.14 8.30
C GLY A 86 10.51 27.14 7.13
N GLY A 87 10.16 27.54 5.91
CA GLY A 87 10.36 26.74 4.71
C GLY A 87 11.80 26.85 4.21
N THR A 88 12.43 25.71 3.93
CA THR A 88 13.76 25.68 3.28
C THR A 88 13.66 25.55 1.76
N THR A 89 12.58 24.93 1.30
CA THR A 89 12.24 24.76 -0.12
C THR A 89 10.82 25.24 -0.40
N VAL A 90 10.56 25.63 -1.64
CA VAL A 90 9.22 26.00 -2.11
C VAL A 90 8.88 25.29 -3.42
N ALA A 91 7.69 24.67 -3.45
CA ALA A 91 7.09 24.10 -4.65
C ALA A 91 5.95 24.99 -5.16
N TYR A 92 5.95 25.26 -6.46
CA TYR A 92 4.99 26.16 -7.12
C TYR A 92 4.90 25.86 -8.62
N GLY A 93 3.97 26.47 -9.36
CA GLY A 93 3.84 26.20 -10.79
C GLY A 93 2.53 26.64 -11.42
N THR A 94 2.39 26.39 -12.72
CA THR A 94 1.19 26.75 -13.49
C THR A 94 0.50 25.49 -14.03
N VAL A 95 -0.82 25.42 -13.88
CA VAL A 95 -1.68 24.36 -14.40
C VAL A 95 -2.20 24.75 -15.78
N ASN A 96 -1.93 23.91 -16.77
CA ASN A 96 -2.36 24.07 -18.16
C ASN A 96 -3.14 22.83 -18.60
N GLY A 97 -4.46 22.86 -18.40
CA GLY A 97 -5.34 21.73 -18.69
C GLY A 97 -4.97 20.49 -17.87
N ASN A 98 -4.50 19.44 -18.54
CA ASN A 98 -4.08 18.18 -17.92
C ASN A 98 -2.57 18.12 -17.62
N SER A 99 -1.90 19.28 -17.62
CA SER A 99 -0.47 19.40 -17.34
C SER A 99 -0.18 20.42 -16.25
N VAL A 100 0.90 20.21 -15.52
CA VAL A 100 1.46 21.15 -14.54
C VAL A 100 2.90 21.42 -14.92
N ASP A 101 3.24 22.68 -15.16
CA ASP A 101 4.63 23.12 -15.21
C ASP A 101 5.06 23.52 -13.79
N TYR A 102 5.76 22.63 -13.08
CA TYR A 102 6.15 22.86 -11.69
C TYR A 102 7.60 23.32 -11.56
N ARG A 103 7.87 24.02 -10.46
CA ARG A 103 9.18 24.46 -9.99
C ARG A 103 9.37 24.01 -8.55
N LEU A 104 10.59 23.64 -8.22
CA LEU A 104 11.06 23.47 -6.85
C LEU A 104 12.29 24.35 -6.69
N ALA A 105 12.33 25.19 -5.66
CA ALA A 105 13.43 26.10 -5.40
C ALA A 105 13.90 26.07 -3.95
N ASP A 106 15.17 26.39 -3.75
CA ASP A 106 15.79 26.60 -2.44
C ASP A 106 15.61 28.05 -2.01
N ALA A 107 15.04 28.26 -0.82
CA ALA A 107 14.72 29.60 -0.34
C ALA A 107 15.95 30.40 0.10
N ALA A 108 17.01 29.73 0.57
CA ALA A 108 18.23 30.38 1.05
C ALA A 108 19.13 30.79 -0.12
N GLN A 109 19.29 29.90 -1.11
CA GLN A 109 20.06 30.16 -2.32
C GLN A 109 19.29 30.95 -3.37
N GLN A 110 17.96 31.06 -3.22
CA GLN A 110 17.06 31.67 -4.19
C GLN A 110 17.23 31.04 -5.59
N ALA A 111 17.50 29.74 -5.61
CA ALA A 111 17.90 29.01 -6.80
C ALA A 111 16.94 27.86 -7.07
N GLN A 112 16.63 27.64 -8.33
CA GLN A 112 15.79 26.53 -8.75
C GLN A 112 16.53 25.21 -8.58
N LEU A 113 15.92 24.27 -7.86
CA LEU A 113 16.40 22.90 -7.68
C LEU A 113 15.88 21.97 -8.77
N ASP A 114 14.63 22.17 -9.22
CA ASP A 114 13.99 21.34 -10.24
C ASP A 114 12.91 22.10 -11.01
N ALA A 115 12.68 21.68 -12.25
CA ALA A 115 11.61 22.17 -13.11
C ALA A 115 11.17 21.08 -14.07
N LYS A 116 9.88 20.76 -14.08
CA LYS A 116 9.33 19.76 -15.02
C LYS A 116 7.91 20.13 -15.43
N ASN A 117 7.57 19.80 -16.67
CA ASN A 117 6.19 19.72 -17.11
C ASN A 117 5.70 18.27 -16.97
N ILE A 118 4.67 18.05 -16.16
CA ILE A 118 4.07 16.74 -15.90
C ILE A 118 2.66 16.74 -16.48
N SER A 119 2.29 15.69 -17.21
CA SER A 119 0.97 15.55 -17.83
C SER A 119 0.31 14.24 -17.42
N GLU A 120 -0.95 14.30 -16.97
CA GLU A 120 -1.74 13.15 -16.54
C GLU A 120 -3.23 13.40 -16.85
N ALA A 121 -3.95 12.34 -17.23
CA ALA A 121 -5.36 12.47 -17.63
C ALA A 121 -6.30 12.85 -16.48
N GLN A 122 -5.94 12.52 -15.24
CA GLN A 122 -6.75 12.75 -14.04
C GLN A 122 -6.03 13.71 -13.09
N MET A 123 -6.72 14.76 -12.65
CA MET A 123 -6.15 15.82 -11.81
C MET A 123 -5.53 15.31 -10.51
N ARG A 124 -6.16 14.32 -9.84
CA ARG A 124 -5.57 13.71 -8.64
C ARG A 124 -4.24 13.01 -8.93
N ARG A 125 -4.22 12.17 -9.97
CA ARG A 125 -2.99 11.48 -10.41
C ARG A 125 -1.91 12.47 -10.82
N LEU A 126 -2.29 13.57 -11.48
CA LEU A 126 -1.39 14.69 -11.81
C LEU A 126 -0.74 15.27 -10.56
N ALA A 127 -1.53 15.58 -9.54
CA ALA A 127 -1.02 16.08 -8.26
C ALA A 127 -0.08 15.08 -7.57
N HIS A 128 -0.46 13.80 -7.52
CA HIS A 128 0.38 12.73 -6.97
C HIS A 128 1.73 12.59 -7.72
N ARG A 129 1.74 12.73 -9.06
CA ARG A 129 3.00 12.70 -9.85
C ARG A 129 3.89 13.90 -9.57
N VAL A 130 3.31 15.09 -9.36
CA VAL A 130 4.08 16.27 -8.93
C VAL A 130 4.67 16.04 -7.54
N ALA A 131 3.88 15.49 -6.60
CA ALA A 131 4.37 15.12 -5.28
C ALA A 131 5.50 14.07 -5.35
N ASP A 132 5.38 13.08 -6.24
CA ASP A 132 6.42 12.05 -6.47
C ASP A 132 7.72 12.70 -6.92
N ALA A 133 7.65 13.66 -7.85
CA ALA A 133 8.80 14.36 -8.38
C ALA A 133 9.49 15.25 -7.32
N ILE A 134 8.72 15.94 -6.48
CA ILE A 134 9.24 16.72 -5.35
C ILE A 134 9.92 15.78 -4.34
N TYR A 135 9.27 14.68 -3.97
CA TYR A 135 9.79 13.72 -3.01
C TYR A 135 11.09 13.09 -3.50
N GLU A 136 11.14 12.66 -4.77
CA GLU A 136 12.34 12.06 -5.36
C GLU A 136 13.48 13.05 -5.46
N LYS A 137 13.20 14.31 -5.85
CA LYS A 137 14.25 15.33 -5.92
C LYS A 137 14.87 15.64 -4.56
N THR A 138 14.05 15.70 -3.51
CA THR A 138 14.51 16.08 -2.17
C THR A 138 15.17 14.90 -1.43
N THR A 139 14.65 13.68 -1.61
CA THR A 139 15.09 12.50 -0.83
C THR A 139 16.01 11.55 -1.59
N GLY A 140 16.06 11.64 -2.92
CA GLY A 140 16.73 10.67 -3.78
C GLY A 140 15.99 9.33 -3.91
N VAL A 141 14.81 9.18 -3.28
CA VAL A 141 14.00 7.95 -3.32
C VAL A 141 12.75 8.20 -4.16
N ARG A 142 12.42 7.28 -5.06
CA ARG A 142 11.21 7.40 -5.89
C ARG A 142 9.94 7.50 -5.02
N GLY A 143 9.11 8.51 -5.30
CA GLY A 143 7.81 8.71 -4.65
C GLY A 143 6.79 7.63 -4.99
N ILE A 144 5.84 7.40 -4.09
CA ILE A 144 4.82 6.34 -4.16
C ILE A 144 3.38 6.88 -4.21
N PHE A 145 3.19 8.19 -4.31
CA PHE A 145 1.88 8.80 -4.16
C PHE A 145 0.95 8.47 -5.33
N ALA A 146 1.50 8.30 -6.54
CA ALA A 146 0.73 7.87 -7.71
C ALA A 146 0.52 6.33 -7.80
N THR A 147 0.83 5.60 -6.73
CA THR A 147 0.56 4.16 -6.63
C THR A 147 -0.87 3.90 -6.14
N ARG A 148 -1.25 2.63 -6.06
CA ARG A 148 -2.58 2.19 -5.63
C ARG A 148 -2.46 1.14 -4.55
N VAL A 149 -3.47 1.04 -3.71
CA VAL A 149 -3.63 -0.05 -2.74
C VAL A 149 -4.82 -0.92 -3.10
N ALA A 150 -4.77 -2.19 -2.72
CA ALA A 150 -5.89 -3.11 -2.80
C ALA A 150 -6.20 -3.67 -1.41
N TYR A 151 -7.48 -3.83 -1.10
CA TYR A 151 -7.91 -4.38 0.18
C TYR A 151 -9.25 -5.08 0.08
N THR A 152 -9.49 -6.03 0.99
CA THR A 152 -10.75 -6.77 1.07
C THR A 152 -11.56 -6.33 2.27
N THR A 153 -12.87 -6.15 2.10
CA THR A 153 -13.80 -5.73 3.16
C THR A 153 -14.90 -6.79 3.36
N GLY A 154 -14.48 -8.03 3.60
CA GLY A 154 -15.37 -9.19 3.59
C GLY A 154 -15.76 -9.58 2.16
N ARG A 155 -16.87 -9.06 1.63
CA ARG A 155 -17.46 -9.52 0.34
C ARG A 155 -17.03 -8.70 -0.87
N GLN A 156 -16.13 -7.74 -0.68
CA GLN A 156 -15.66 -6.84 -1.73
C GLN A 156 -14.14 -6.82 -1.77
N LEU A 157 -13.60 -6.76 -2.99
CA LEU A 157 -12.22 -6.40 -3.28
C LEU A 157 -12.23 -4.97 -3.83
N VAL A 158 -11.45 -4.12 -3.20
CA VAL A 158 -11.42 -2.69 -3.45
C VAL A 158 -10.02 -2.29 -3.89
N VAL A 159 -9.94 -1.38 -4.86
CA VAL A 159 -8.72 -0.67 -5.25
C VAL A 159 -8.93 0.82 -4.99
N ALA A 160 -7.93 1.48 -4.44
CA ALA A 160 -7.92 2.92 -4.18
C ALA A 160 -6.53 3.50 -4.51
N ASP A 161 -6.44 4.82 -4.61
CA ASP A 161 -5.16 5.53 -4.65
C ASP A 161 -4.38 5.28 -3.34
N ALA A 162 -3.07 5.55 -3.33
CA ALA A 162 -2.21 5.28 -2.18
C ALA A 162 -2.65 5.99 -0.88
N ASP A 163 -3.42 7.07 -1.01
CA ASP A 163 -4.00 7.81 0.10
C ASP A 163 -5.40 7.33 0.54
N GLY A 164 -5.96 6.32 -0.15
CA GLY A 164 -7.29 5.74 0.11
C GLY A 164 -8.43 6.34 -0.69
N GLU A 165 -8.19 7.42 -1.41
CA GLU A 165 -9.20 8.07 -2.27
C GLU A 165 -9.40 7.31 -3.59
N GLY A 166 -10.38 7.76 -4.39
CA GLY A 166 -10.62 7.13 -5.70
C GLY A 166 -11.12 5.68 -5.59
N ARG A 167 -11.77 5.35 -4.47
CA ARG A 167 -12.23 3.98 -4.16
C ARG A 167 -13.06 3.37 -5.30
N LYS A 168 -12.62 2.20 -5.77
CA LYS A 168 -13.31 1.39 -6.76
C LYS A 168 -13.46 -0.05 -6.28
N VAL A 169 -14.69 -0.54 -6.19
CA VAL A 169 -14.96 -1.98 -6.00
C VAL A 169 -14.66 -2.69 -7.32
N VAL A 170 -13.62 -3.52 -7.33
CA VAL A 170 -13.21 -4.26 -8.53
C VAL A 170 -13.81 -5.67 -8.57
N ALA A 171 -14.16 -6.24 -7.42
CA ALA A 171 -14.91 -7.48 -7.34
C ALA A 171 -15.89 -7.46 -6.16
N SER A 172 -17.06 -8.04 -6.37
CA SER A 172 -18.04 -8.36 -5.33
C SER A 172 -18.37 -9.85 -5.39
N SER A 173 -18.76 -10.41 -4.25
CA SER A 173 -19.09 -11.84 -4.12
C SER A 173 -20.26 -12.11 -3.17
N SER A 174 -20.90 -13.27 -3.35
CA SER A 174 -21.88 -13.83 -2.41
C SER A 174 -21.25 -14.23 -1.07
N SER A 175 -19.93 -14.45 -1.05
CA SER A 175 -19.15 -14.88 0.11
C SER A 175 -17.88 -14.04 0.28
N SER A 176 -17.03 -14.41 1.24
CA SER A 176 -15.80 -13.68 1.56
C SER A 176 -14.81 -13.67 0.40
N LEU A 177 -14.09 -12.56 0.29
CA LEU A 177 -12.91 -12.34 -0.53
C LEU A 177 -11.76 -12.01 0.41
N ILE A 178 -10.61 -12.68 0.25
CA ILE A 178 -9.44 -12.48 1.13
C ILE A 178 -8.13 -12.50 0.33
N SER A 179 -7.05 -12.10 1.01
CA SER A 179 -5.66 -12.21 0.53
C SER A 179 -5.43 -11.62 -0.87
N PRO A 180 -5.72 -10.33 -1.09
CA PRO A 180 -5.42 -9.69 -2.36
C PRO A 180 -3.90 -9.63 -2.59
N ALA A 181 -3.47 -9.80 -3.84
CA ALA A 181 -2.06 -9.72 -4.23
C ALA A 181 -1.91 -9.12 -5.64
N TRP A 182 -1.12 -8.06 -5.77
CA TRP A 182 -0.84 -7.39 -7.04
C TRP A 182 0.11 -8.18 -7.93
N SER A 183 -0.18 -8.24 -9.22
CA SER A 183 0.82 -8.64 -10.21
C SER A 183 1.95 -7.61 -10.26
N PRO A 184 3.19 -8.00 -10.61
CA PRO A 184 4.34 -7.10 -10.61
C PRO A 184 4.20 -5.89 -11.54
N ASP A 185 3.38 -6.01 -12.59
CA ASP A 185 3.06 -4.96 -13.55
C ASP A 185 1.85 -4.08 -13.14
N GLY A 186 1.17 -4.41 -12.04
CA GLY A 186 0.02 -3.67 -11.53
C GLY A 186 -1.25 -3.78 -12.38
N THR A 187 -1.33 -4.71 -13.34
CA THR A 187 -2.48 -4.86 -14.25
C THR A 187 -3.52 -5.87 -13.75
N ARG A 188 -3.13 -6.76 -12.83
CA ARG A 188 -3.96 -7.84 -12.32
C ARG A 188 -3.91 -7.93 -10.79
N LEU A 189 -4.98 -8.45 -10.21
CA LEU A 189 -5.04 -8.85 -8.80
C LEU A 189 -5.33 -10.35 -8.71
N ALA A 190 -4.54 -11.06 -7.90
CA ALA A 190 -4.90 -12.38 -7.42
C ALA A 190 -5.63 -12.23 -6.07
N TYR A 191 -6.62 -13.08 -5.80
CA TYR A 191 -7.34 -13.11 -4.53
C TYR A 191 -8.04 -14.46 -4.35
N VAL A 192 -8.46 -14.75 -3.12
CA VAL A 192 -9.25 -15.95 -2.80
C VAL A 192 -10.73 -15.57 -2.73
N SER A 193 -11.59 -16.33 -3.40
CA SER A 193 -13.05 -16.22 -3.28
C SER A 193 -13.65 -17.51 -2.75
N PHE A 194 -14.64 -17.37 -1.86
CA PHE A 194 -15.42 -18.47 -1.31
C PHE A 194 -16.79 -18.65 -2.00
N GLU A 195 -17.02 -17.95 -3.12
CA GLU A 195 -18.31 -17.95 -3.84
C GLU A 195 -18.76 -19.33 -4.34
N GLY A 196 -17.79 -20.22 -4.63
CA GLY A 196 -18.04 -21.58 -5.10
C GLY A 196 -18.23 -22.62 -3.99
N GLY A 197 -18.48 -22.20 -2.74
CA GLY A 197 -18.64 -23.10 -1.58
C GLY A 197 -17.34 -23.68 -1.02
N LYS A 198 -16.20 -23.38 -1.65
CA LYS A 198 -14.84 -23.65 -1.18
C LYS A 198 -13.91 -22.50 -1.62
N PRO A 199 -12.73 -22.33 -0.99
CA PRO A 199 -11.79 -21.30 -1.41
C PRO A 199 -11.16 -21.64 -2.77
N ILE A 200 -11.24 -20.68 -3.68
CA ILE A 200 -10.69 -20.73 -5.05
C ILE A 200 -9.82 -19.49 -5.26
N VAL A 201 -8.64 -19.68 -5.87
CA VAL A 201 -7.76 -18.56 -6.24
C VAL A 201 -8.13 -18.07 -7.63
N TYR A 202 -8.49 -16.79 -7.71
CA TYR A 202 -8.77 -16.09 -8.95
C TYR A 202 -7.66 -15.10 -9.28
N VAL A 203 -7.44 -14.87 -10.57
CA VAL A 203 -6.67 -13.75 -11.11
C VAL A 203 -7.61 -12.89 -11.93
N GLN A 204 -7.75 -11.62 -11.57
CA GLN A 204 -8.62 -10.67 -12.26
C GLN A 204 -7.82 -9.58 -12.95
N ASN A 205 -8.13 -9.32 -14.22
CA ASN A 205 -7.62 -8.17 -14.95
C ASN A 205 -8.39 -6.90 -14.56
N LEU A 206 -7.66 -5.82 -14.25
CA LEU A 206 -8.26 -4.60 -13.71
C LEU A 206 -8.86 -3.68 -14.77
N SER A 207 -8.41 -3.77 -16.03
CA SER A 207 -8.98 -2.98 -17.12
C SER A 207 -10.23 -3.62 -17.71
N THR A 208 -10.23 -4.95 -17.87
CA THR A 208 -11.37 -5.67 -18.49
C THR A 208 -12.35 -6.25 -17.48
N GLY A 209 -11.95 -6.43 -16.22
CA GLY A 209 -12.74 -7.15 -15.22
C GLY A 209 -12.74 -8.67 -15.39
N GLY A 210 -12.09 -9.20 -16.44
CA GLY A 210 -12.04 -10.62 -16.73
C GLY A 210 -11.35 -11.42 -15.61
N ARG A 211 -11.97 -12.53 -15.20
CA ARG A 211 -11.48 -13.43 -14.14
C ARG A 211 -10.98 -14.75 -14.72
N THR A 212 -9.83 -15.18 -14.25
CA THR A 212 -9.23 -16.48 -14.55
C THR A 212 -9.15 -17.29 -13.26
N VAL A 213 -9.55 -18.56 -13.31
CA VAL A 213 -9.35 -19.50 -12.18
C VAL A 213 -7.91 -19.98 -12.21
N ALA A 214 -7.10 -19.55 -11.25
CA ALA A 214 -5.69 -19.91 -11.16
C ALA A 214 -5.45 -21.18 -10.33
N ALA A 215 -6.25 -21.41 -9.27
CA ALA A 215 -6.21 -22.65 -8.50
C ALA A 215 -7.60 -23.04 -7.97
N ASN A 216 -8.02 -24.26 -8.32
CA ASN A 216 -9.31 -24.84 -7.92
C ASN A 216 -9.18 -26.34 -7.61
N PHE A 217 -8.12 -26.72 -6.91
CA PHE A 217 -7.84 -28.11 -6.55
C PHE A 217 -8.72 -28.57 -5.38
N LYS A 218 -8.71 -29.88 -5.09
CA LYS A 218 -9.42 -30.46 -3.94
C LYS A 218 -8.89 -29.84 -2.64
N GLY A 219 -9.79 -29.54 -1.71
CA GLY A 219 -9.44 -28.93 -0.43
C GLY A 219 -9.29 -27.40 -0.50
N ASN A 220 -8.43 -26.85 0.35
CA ASN A 220 -8.16 -25.43 0.46
C ASN A 220 -7.24 -24.94 -0.68
N ASN A 221 -7.54 -23.78 -1.25
CA ASN A 221 -6.70 -23.06 -2.22
C ASN A 221 -6.59 -21.60 -1.78
N SER A 222 -5.44 -21.19 -1.26
CA SER A 222 -5.34 -19.87 -0.60
C SER A 222 -3.99 -19.19 -0.75
N ALA A 223 -3.92 -17.97 -0.22
CA ALA A 223 -2.69 -17.17 -0.07
C ALA A 223 -1.85 -17.04 -1.35
N PRO A 224 -2.41 -16.47 -2.43
CA PRO A 224 -1.68 -16.27 -3.66
C PRO A 224 -0.55 -15.25 -3.49
N ALA A 225 0.61 -15.55 -4.05
CA ALA A 225 1.70 -14.60 -4.22
C ALA A 225 2.26 -14.67 -5.64
N TRP A 226 2.50 -13.52 -6.25
CA TRP A 226 3.01 -13.46 -7.61
C TRP A 226 4.51 -13.73 -7.65
N SER A 227 4.91 -14.57 -8.62
CA SER A 227 6.31 -14.63 -9.04
C SER A 227 6.77 -13.27 -9.59
N PRO A 228 8.06 -12.88 -9.42
CA PRO A 228 8.55 -11.58 -9.87
C PRO A 228 8.38 -11.34 -11.38
N ASN A 229 8.36 -12.41 -12.19
CA ASN A 229 8.14 -12.33 -13.63
C ASN A 229 6.65 -12.30 -14.03
N GLY A 230 5.72 -12.41 -13.08
CA GLY A 230 4.27 -12.32 -13.33
C GLY A 230 3.63 -13.50 -14.07
N SER A 231 4.36 -14.60 -14.28
CA SER A 231 3.85 -15.77 -15.04
C SER A 231 3.18 -16.82 -14.16
N GLN A 232 3.59 -16.92 -12.90
CA GLN A 232 3.15 -17.93 -11.94
C GLN A 232 2.69 -17.30 -10.62
N LEU A 233 1.89 -18.06 -9.88
CA LEU A 233 1.57 -17.82 -8.47
C LEU A 233 2.17 -18.93 -7.60
N ALA A 234 2.68 -18.58 -6.43
CA ALA A 234 2.79 -19.50 -5.32
C ALA A 234 1.46 -19.48 -4.54
N VAL A 235 0.93 -20.66 -4.21
CA VAL A 235 -0.35 -20.84 -3.51
C VAL A 235 -0.22 -21.93 -2.46
N ALA A 236 -1.00 -21.82 -1.38
CA ALA A 236 -1.15 -22.88 -0.39
C ALA A 236 -2.30 -23.81 -0.79
N LEU A 237 -1.99 -25.10 -0.99
CA LEU A 237 -2.96 -26.12 -1.39
C LEU A 237 -2.98 -27.28 -0.39
N SER A 238 -4.18 -27.70 0.01
CA SER A 238 -4.37 -28.85 0.93
C SER A 238 -4.83 -30.13 0.22
N GLN A 239 -4.60 -30.24 -1.10
CA GLN A 239 -5.01 -31.40 -1.90
C GLN A 239 -4.47 -32.73 -1.36
N GLY A 240 -3.27 -32.71 -0.75
CA GLY A 240 -2.64 -33.87 -0.11
C GLY A 240 -2.99 -34.06 1.37
N GLY A 241 -4.05 -33.41 1.87
CA GLY A 241 -4.47 -33.46 3.28
C GLY A 241 -3.99 -32.25 4.07
N ILE A 242 -2.67 -32.02 4.11
CA ILE A 242 -2.07 -30.85 4.78
C ILE A 242 -1.70 -29.76 3.78
N SER A 243 -1.82 -28.50 4.18
CA SER A 243 -1.48 -27.35 3.33
C SER A 243 0.02 -27.30 3.07
N GLN A 244 0.37 -27.22 1.79
CA GLN A 244 1.74 -27.11 1.30
C GLN A 244 1.80 -26.07 0.19
N ILE A 245 2.99 -25.59 -0.15
CA ILE A 245 3.14 -24.54 -1.15
C ILE A 245 3.36 -25.16 -2.52
N TYR A 246 2.63 -24.65 -3.50
CA TYR A 246 2.71 -25.07 -4.90
C TYR A 246 2.87 -23.85 -5.80
N LEU A 247 3.52 -24.06 -6.94
CA LEU A 247 3.54 -23.12 -8.05
C LEU A 247 2.44 -23.51 -9.05
N VAL A 248 1.66 -22.52 -9.48
CA VAL A 248 0.61 -22.66 -10.50
C VAL A 248 0.74 -21.56 -11.54
N SER A 249 0.21 -21.79 -12.74
CA SER A 249 0.14 -20.78 -13.80
C SER A 249 -0.82 -19.66 -13.41
N ALA A 250 -0.41 -18.40 -13.57
CA ALA A 250 -1.31 -17.26 -13.37
C ALA A 250 -2.38 -17.15 -14.48
N GLY A 251 -2.16 -17.81 -15.63
CA GLY A 251 -3.13 -17.95 -16.71
C GLY A 251 -4.13 -19.10 -16.50
N GLY A 252 -4.08 -19.78 -15.36
CA GLY A 252 -4.90 -20.95 -15.07
C GLY A 252 -4.36 -22.24 -15.69
N GLY A 253 -5.18 -23.29 -15.61
CA GLY A 253 -4.83 -24.66 -16.01
C GLY A 253 -4.80 -25.62 -14.83
N SER A 254 -4.50 -26.89 -15.10
CA SER A 254 -4.48 -27.98 -14.11
C SER A 254 -3.08 -28.36 -13.61
N SER A 255 -2.02 -27.79 -14.21
CA SER A 255 -0.64 -28.08 -13.82
C SER A 255 -0.26 -27.34 -12.55
N GLN A 256 0.35 -28.07 -11.61
CA GLN A 256 0.90 -27.55 -10.37
C GLN A 256 2.25 -28.21 -10.09
N GLN A 257 3.18 -27.45 -9.50
CA GLN A 257 4.46 -27.96 -9.02
C GLN A 257 4.54 -27.79 -7.52
N ARG A 258 4.65 -28.89 -6.78
CA ARG A 258 4.84 -28.84 -5.32
C ARG A 258 6.22 -28.29 -4.99
N LEU A 259 6.26 -27.25 -4.16
CA LEU A 259 7.48 -26.57 -3.75
C LEU A 259 7.95 -27.01 -2.36
N THR A 260 7.02 -27.15 -1.41
CA THR A 260 7.35 -27.61 -0.06
C THR A 260 6.84 -29.02 0.23
N LYS A 261 7.60 -29.74 1.06
CA LYS A 261 7.34 -31.11 1.50
C LYS A 261 7.67 -31.24 2.99
N SER A 262 6.73 -30.87 3.84
CA SER A 262 6.80 -31.01 5.29
C SER A 262 5.65 -31.90 5.81
N ALA A 263 5.75 -32.31 7.08
CA ALA A 263 4.67 -33.02 7.77
C ALA A 263 3.66 -32.06 8.43
N GLU A 264 3.94 -30.76 8.35
CA GLU A 264 3.20 -29.68 9.00
C GLU A 264 2.61 -28.70 7.97
N ILE A 265 1.95 -27.63 8.42
CA ILE A 265 1.30 -26.66 7.56
C ILE A 265 2.34 -25.70 7.00
N ASP A 266 2.38 -25.55 5.68
CA ASP A 266 3.10 -24.49 5.00
C ASP A 266 2.12 -23.60 4.22
N THR A 267 2.13 -22.30 4.48
CA THR A 267 1.17 -21.33 3.94
C THR A 267 1.77 -19.93 3.78
N GLU A 268 0.99 -18.99 3.25
CA GLU A 268 1.36 -17.57 3.08
C GLU A 268 2.71 -17.36 2.41
N PRO A 269 2.94 -17.93 1.21
CA PRO A 269 4.19 -17.72 0.49
C PRO A 269 4.35 -16.26 0.08
N PHE A 270 5.59 -15.83 -0.07
CA PHE A 270 5.96 -14.59 -0.76
C PHE A 270 7.32 -14.77 -1.43
N PHE A 271 7.45 -14.32 -2.68
CA PHE A 271 8.70 -14.47 -3.43
C PHE A 271 9.75 -13.47 -2.96
N PHE A 272 11.02 -13.90 -3.01
CA PHE A 272 12.12 -12.93 -3.03
C PHE A 272 12.06 -12.13 -4.34
N PRO A 273 12.32 -10.80 -4.31
CA PRO A 273 12.29 -9.96 -5.53
C PRO A 273 13.23 -10.44 -6.64
N ASN A 274 14.35 -11.04 -6.27
CA ASN A 274 15.34 -11.62 -7.20
C ASN A 274 14.95 -12.99 -7.77
N GLY A 275 13.80 -13.57 -7.38
CA GLY A 275 13.34 -14.87 -7.85
C GLY A 275 14.13 -16.08 -7.32
N SER A 276 15.00 -15.90 -6.32
CA SER A 276 15.81 -17.01 -5.77
C SER A 276 15.02 -18.06 -5.00
N GLY A 277 13.86 -17.68 -4.45
CA GLY A 277 13.07 -18.54 -3.57
C GLY A 277 11.82 -17.85 -3.06
N ILE A 278 11.30 -18.40 -1.96
CA ILE A 278 10.17 -17.84 -1.22
C ILE A 278 10.49 -17.74 0.26
N VAL A 279 9.82 -16.81 0.94
CA VAL A 279 9.52 -16.90 2.36
C VAL A 279 8.09 -17.39 2.54
N PHE A 280 7.79 -18.01 3.69
CA PHE A 280 6.48 -18.56 3.97
C PHE A 280 6.28 -18.85 5.46
N THR A 281 5.02 -18.96 5.89
CA THR A 281 4.64 -19.32 7.25
C THR A 281 4.59 -20.84 7.39
N SER A 282 5.15 -21.38 8.47
CA SER A 282 5.07 -22.80 8.82
C SER A 282 5.05 -23.04 10.32
N ASP A 283 4.30 -24.04 10.75
CA ASP A 283 4.18 -24.49 12.15
C ASP A 283 5.10 -25.68 12.49
N ARG A 284 6.06 -26.03 11.62
CA ARG A 284 7.05 -27.10 11.85
C ARG A 284 7.90 -26.98 13.13
N GLY A 285 7.91 -25.81 13.75
CA GLY A 285 8.59 -25.55 15.02
C GLY A 285 7.67 -25.57 16.23
N GLY A 286 6.45 -26.07 16.09
CA GLY A 286 5.38 -26.07 17.11
C GLY A 286 4.40 -24.92 16.97
N SER A 287 4.89 -23.68 16.81
CA SER A 287 4.05 -22.51 16.50
C SER A 287 4.37 -21.94 15.10
N ALA A 288 3.41 -21.21 14.53
CA ALA A 288 3.55 -20.56 13.23
C ALA A 288 4.71 -19.57 13.24
N GLN A 289 5.68 -19.78 12.37
CA GLN A 289 6.91 -18.99 12.24
C GLN A 289 7.26 -18.84 10.75
N ILE A 290 8.14 -17.89 10.44
CA ILE A 290 8.51 -17.60 9.06
C ILE A 290 9.78 -18.37 8.69
N TYR A 291 9.75 -18.99 7.52
CA TYR A 291 10.83 -19.76 6.94
C TYR A 291 11.12 -19.31 5.51
N ARG A 292 12.26 -19.73 4.98
CA ARG A 292 12.60 -19.59 3.55
C ARG A 292 12.99 -20.93 2.93
N THR A 293 12.80 -21.05 1.63
CA THR A 293 13.35 -22.12 0.79
C THR A 293 13.58 -21.62 -0.64
N GLY A 294 14.42 -22.32 -1.41
CA GLY A 294 14.67 -22.02 -2.82
C GLY A 294 13.55 -22.52 -3.73
N LEU A 295 13.47 -22.00 -4.98
CA LEU A 295 12.43 -22.43 -5.95
C LEU A 295 12.57 -23.88 -6.44
N ARG A 296 13.74 -24.48 -6.26
CA ARG A 296 13.95 -25.92 -6.50
C ARG A 296 13.53 -26.79 -5.31
N GLY A 297 12.95 -26.18 -4.28
CA GLY A 297 12.69 -26.81 -2.98
C GLY A 297 13.97 -26.97 -2.17
N GLY A 298 13.93 -27.89 -1.22
CA GLY A 298 15.04 -28.19 -0.30
C GLY A 298 14.69 -27.87 1.15
N ALA A 299 15.68 -28.01 2.03
CA ALA A 299 15.52 -27.76 3.46
C ALA A 299 15.08 -26.32 3.72
N ALA A 300 14.07 -26.16 4.57
CA ALA A 300 13.58 -24.84 4.97
C ALA A 300 14.43 -24.29 6.11
N SER A 301 14.75 -23.00 6.06
CA SER A 301 15.48 -22.28 7.12
C SER A 301 14.55 -21.31 7.83
N ARG A 302 14.52 -21.34 9.15
CA ARG A 302 13.73 -20.39 9.97
C ARG A 302 14.33 -18.98 9.90
N LEU A 303 13.48 -17.96 9.91
CA LEU A 303 13.87 -16.54 9.85
C LEU A 303 13.43 -15.73 11.09
N THR A 304 12.40 -16.17 11.82
CA THR A 304 11.87 -15.43 12.98
C THR A 304 12.07 -16.16 14.28
N PHE A 305 12.52 -15.46 15.32
CA PHE A 305 12.80 -16.02 16.64
C PHE A 305 12.16 -15.23 17.80
N SER A 306 11.60 -14.06 17.52
CA SER A 306 10.85 -13.23 18.47
C SER A 306 9.33 -13.34 18.24
N GLY A 307 8.54 -13.23 19.31
CA GLY A 307 7.08 -13.37 19.24
C GLY A 307 6.60 -14.83 19.25
N SER A 308 5.39 -15.06 19.78
CA SER A 308 4.85 -16.42 19.95
C SER A 308 4.36 -17.03 18.65
N GLN A 309 3.88 -16.21 17.71
CA GLN A 309 3.49 -16.58 16.35
C GLN A 309 3.90 -15.47 15.38
N ASN A 310 4.36 -15.83 14.19
CA ASN A 310 4.74 -14.90 13.12
C ASN A 310 4.18 -15.39 11.79
N VAL A 311 3.43 -14.51 11.11
CA VAL A 311 2.61 -14.87 9.93
C VAL A 311 2.64 -13.76 8.86
N SER A 312 2.08 -14.05 7.68
CA SER A 312 1.91 -13.11 6.57
C SER A 312 3.21 -12.42 6.11
N PRO A 313 4.34 -13.13 5.93
CA PRO A 313 5.64 -12.53 5.58
C PRO A 313 5.60 -11.73 4.28
N LYS A 314 6.37 -10.64 4.22
CA LYS A 314 6.73 -9.90 2.99
C LYS A 314 8.18 -9.49 3.00
N ILE A 315 8.80 -9.49 1.83
CA ILE A 315 10.18 -9.03 1.62
C ILE A 315 10.15 -7.64 0.99
N SER A 316 11.05 -6.75 1.44
CA SER A 316 11.20 -5.41 0.87
C SER A 316 11.63 -5.47 -0.61
N PRO A 317 11.33 -4.44 -1.42
CA PRO A 317 11.66 -4.44 -2.85
C PRO A 317 13.15 -4.67 -3.17
N ASP A 318 14.04 -4.22 -2.30
CA ASP A 318 15.50 -4.41 -2.39
C ASP A 318 15.98 -5.79 -1.88
N GLY A 319 15.09 -6.60 -1.30
CA GLY A 319 15.40 -7.92 -0.75
C GLY A 319 16.05 -7.91 0.64
N SER A 320 16.25 -6.76 1.27
CA SER A 320 17.06 -6.64 2.49
C SER A 320 16.28 -6.80 3.81
N LYS A 321 14.97 -6.55 3.82
CA LYS A 321 14.12 -6.59 5.01
C LYS A 321 12.97 -7.57 4.89
N LEU A 322 12.55 -8.11 6.03
CA LEU A 322 11.39 -8.96 6.22
C LEU A 322 10.40 -8.24 7.14
N VAL A 323 9.15 -8.06 6.70
CA VAL A 323 8.04 -7.55 7.53
C VAL A 323 6.97 -8.62 7.69
N TYR A 324 6.33 -8.66 8.86
CA TYR A 324 5.35 -9.68 9.21
C TYR A 324 4.44 -9.24 10.35
N SER A 325 3.32 -9.95 10.49
CA SER A 325 2.47 -9.87 11.67
C SER A 325 3.00 -10.80 12.75
N SER A 326 3.23 -10.25 13.95
CA SER A 326 3.81 -10.95 15.09
C SER A 326 2.84 -10.92 16.26
N LEU A 327 2.49 -12.08 16.82
CA LEU A 327 1.69 -12.17 18.03
C LEU A 327 2.56 -11.88 19.25
N ARG A 328 2.28 -10.77 19.95
CA ARG A 328 2.99 -10.31 21.15
C ARG A 328 2.01 -9.80 22.19
N GLY A 329 2.15 -10.24 23.44
CA GLY A 329 1.26 -9.80 24.52
C GLY A 329 -0.22 -10.05 24.25
N GLY A 330 -0.57 -11.08 23.46
CA GLY A 330 -1.95 -11.44 23.13
C GLY A 330 -2.57 -10.71 21.93
N SER A 331 -1.84 -9.83 21.24
CA SER A 331 -2.34 -9.15 20.03
C SER A 331 -1.32 -9.15 18.89
N TYR A 332 -1.79 -9.12 17.64
CA TYR A 332 -0.91 -8.97 16.49
C TYR A 332 -0.45 -7.52 16.34
N VAL A 333 0.86 -7.38 16.12
CA VAL A 333 1.58 -6.16 15.76
C VAL A 333 2.31 -6.36 14.43
N ILE A 334 2.69 -5.30 13.75
CA ILE A 334 3.62 -5.38 12.62
C ILE A 334 5.05 -5.30 13.15
N ALA A 335 5.89 -6.27 12.78
CA ALA A 335 7.30 -6.32 13.11
C ALA A 335 8.14 -6.39 11.83
N ILE A 336 9.36 -5.83 11.89
CA ILE A 336 10.31 -5.80 10.78
C ILE A 336 11.70 -6.26 11.25
N SER A 337 12.41 -7.00 10.41
CA SER A 337 13.79 -7.41 10.65
C SER A 337 14.65 -7.26 9.39
N SER A 338 15.95 -7.07 9.58
CA SER A 338 16.92 -7.29 8.51
C SER A 338 16.94 -8.79 8.18
N LEU A 339 16.97 -9.13 6.91
CA LEU A 339 16.87 -10.52 6.48
C LEU A 339 18.03 -11.35 7.04
N GLY A 340 17.72 -12.26 7.98
CA GLY A 340 18.70 -13.16 8.59
C GLY A 340 19.38 -12.63 9.86
N SER A 341 19.04 -11.44 10.37
CA SER A 341 19.60 -10.94 11.64
C SER A 341 19.11 -11.71 12.87
N GLY A 342 17.91 -12.29 12.81
CA GLY A 342 17.25 -12.97 13.92
C GLY A 342 16.62 -12.04 14.96
N SER A 343 17.04 -10.78 15.03
CA SER A 343 16.41 -9.71 15.81
C SER A 343 15.44 -8.88 14.99
N ASP A 344 14.39 -8.38 15.64
CA ASP A 344 13.37 -7.54 15.01
C ASP A 344 13.02 -6.29 15.82
N GLN A 345 12.38 -5.36 15.13
CA GLN A 345 11.77 -4.15 15.67
C GLN A 345 10.26 -4.25 15.51
N VAL A 346 9.51 -3.88 16.54
CA VAL A 346 8.06 -3.69 16.45
C VAL A 346 7.77 -2.31 15.88
N LEU A 347 6.95 -2.25 14.83
CA LEU A 347 6.58 -1.02 14.14
C LEU A 347 5.27 -0.43 14.65
N THR A 348 4.32 -1.25 15.11
CA THR A 348 2.98 -0.78 15.52
C THR A 348 2.68 -1.12 16.98
N SER A 349 1.78 -0.34 17.60
CA SER A 349 1.36 -0.56 18.99
C SER A 349 0.34 -1.71 19.17
N GLY A 350 -0.09 -2.36 18.08
CA GLY A 350 -1.07 -3.44 18.09
C GLY A 350 -2.51 -2.97 17.85
N GLY A 351 -3.46 -3.89 18.07
CA GLY A 351 -4.86 -3.73 17.62
C GLY A 351 -5.29 -4.78 16.59
N ASN A 352 -4.60 -5.93 16.57
CA ASN A 352 -4.78 -7.01 15.60
C ASN A 352 -4.31 -6.62 14.19
N ASP A 353 -3.08 -6.11 14.10
CA ASP A 353 -2.48 -5.62 12.86
C ASP A 353 -2.01 -6.78 11.97
N LEU A 354 -2.62 -6.92 10.79
CA LEU A 354 -2.49 -8.08 9.93
C LEU A 354 -2.13 -7.71 8.49
N SER A 355 -1.67 -8.70 7.72
CA SER A 355 -1.43 -8.57 6.28
C SER A 355 -0.56 -7.37 5.88
N PRO A 356 0.68 -7.26 6.39
CA PRO A 356 1.56 -6.17 5.98
C PRO A 356 1.90 -6.27 4.48
N SER A 357 2.20 -5.13 3.88
CA SER A 357 2.66 -5.00 2.50
C SER A 357 3.56 -3.77 2.35
N PHE A 358 4.79 -3.97 1.87
CA PHE A 358 5.68 -2.87 1.55
C PHE A 358 5.12 -2.02 0.39
N ALA A 359 5.26 -0.70 0.50
CA ALA A 359 5.24 0.20 -0.64
C ALA A 359 6.39 -0.14 -1.61
N PRO A 360 6.26 0.15 -2.92
CA PRO A 360 7.24 -0.27 -3.91
C PRO A 360 8.60 0.44 -3.81
N ASN A 361 8.72 1.51 -3.04
CA ASN A 361 10.01 2.12 -2.68
C ASN A 361 10.62 1.57 -1.37
N GLY A 362 9.93 0.67 -0.67
CA GLY A 362 10.39 0.07 0.59
C GLY A 362 10.34 0.99 1.83
N MET A 363 9.89 2.24 1.69
CA MET A 363 9.93 3.22 2.78
C MET A 363 8.73 3.12 3.73
N GLN A 364 7.61 2.55 3.28
CA GLN A 364 6.38 2.42 4.04
C GLN A 364 5.82 0.99 3.97
N VAL A 365 5.02 0.64 4.98
CA VAL A 365 4.31 -0.63 5.10
C VAL A 365 2.83 -0.31 5.32
N LEU A 366 1.98 -0.80 4.41
CA LEU A 366 0.54 -0.87 4.56
C LEU A 366 0.17 -2.12 5.37
N TYR A 367 -0.85 -2.04 6.21
CA TYR A 367 -1.40 -3.20 6.92
C TYR A 367 -2.91 -3.03 7.15
N ALA A 368 -3.59 -4.14 7.43
CA ALA A 368 -4.97 -4.14 7.91
C ALA A 368 -4.97 -3.91 9.43
N ALA A 369 -5.61 -2.83 9.87
CA ALA A 369 -5.91 -2.55 11.27
C ALA A 369 -7.39 -2.85 11.51
N GLY A 370 -7.81 -3.32 12.69
CA GLY A 370 -9.17 -3.85 12.97
C GLY A 370 -10.41 -3.02 12.55
N GLY A 371 -10.26 -1.78 12.06
CA GLY A 371 -11.31 -0.95 11.46
C GLY A 371 -10.94 -0.24 10.15
N GLY A 372 -9.78 -0.55 9.54
CA GLY A 372 -9.36 0.05 8.28
C GLY A 372 -7.96 -0.32 7.83
N LEU A 373 -7.28 0.63 7.17
CA LEU A 373 -5.91 0.47 6.72
C LEU A 373 -4.99 1.32 7.58
N GLY A 374 -3.85 0.77 7.97
CA GLY A 374 -2.77 1.51 8.61
C GLY A 374 -1.56 1.60 7.69
N ILE A 375 -0.80 2.69 7.81
CA ILE A 375 0.52 2.85 7.22
C ILE A 375 1.52 3.15 8.34
N VAL A 376 2.67 2.50 8.26
CA VAL A 376 3.83 2.79 9.11
C VAL A 376 5.09 2.93 8.26
N ASN A 377 5.98 3.87 8.58
CA ASN A 377 7.29 3.92 7.94
C ASN A 377 8.12 2.68 8.33
N ALA A 378 8.95 2.19 7.41
CA ALA A 378 9.75 0.98 7.62
C ALA A 378 10.85 1.14 8.71
N ASP A 379 11.07 2.36 9.20
CA ASP A 379 11.93 2.68 10.36
C ASP A 379 11.12 2.93 11.66
N GLY A 380 9.79 2.95 11.59
CA GLY A 380 8.88 3.23 12.71
C GLY A 380 8.67 4.72 13.02
N SER A 381 9.26 5.63 12.25
CA SER A 381 9.23 7.08 12.54
C SER A 381 7.85 7.74 12.43
N PHE A 382 6.95 7.15 11.64
CA PHE A 382 5.66 7.72 11.31
C PHE A 382 4.58 6.65 11.18
N GLN A 383 3.40 6.92 11.71
CA GLN A 383 2.20 6.12 11.54
C GLN A 383 1.00 6.99 11.19
N ALA A 384 0.14 6.45 10.32
CA ALA A 384 -1.09 7.07 9.89
C ALA A 384 -2.16 6.01 9.59
N SER A 385 -3.43 6.40 9.69
CA SER A 385 -4.56 5.57 9.29
C SER A 385 -5.14 6.06 7.96
N ILE A 386 -5.49 5.13 7.07
CA ILE A 386 -6.32 5.39 5.90
C ILE A 386 -7.73 4.91 6.22
N PRO A 387 -8.72 5.81 6.27
CA PRO A 387 -10.11 5.41 6.46
C PRO A 387 -10.57 4.46 5.35
N SER A 388 -11.38 3.48 5.72
CA SER A 388 -12.02 2.59 4.75
C SER A 388 -13.44 2.28 5.21
N SER A 389 -14.36 2.11 4.27
CA SER A 389 -15.68 1.58 4.62
C SER A 389 -15.66 0.06 4.72
N GLY A 390 -16.05 -0.43 5.89
CA GLY A 390 -16.10 -1.86 6.25
C GLY A 390 -14.82 -2.36 6.94
N ASN A 391 -14.93 -3.52 7.58
CA ASN A 391 -13.81 -4.16 8.25
C ASN A 391 -12.83 -4.72 7.22
N VAL A 392 -11.61 -4.20 7.20
CA VAL A 392 -10.56 -4.67 6.30
C VAL A 392 -10.00 -6.00 6.79
N THR A 393 -9.99 -6.99 5.92
CA THR A 393 -9.52 -8.36 6.22
C THR A 393 -8.21 -8.73 5.54
N GLY A 394 -7.74 -7.89 4.61
CA GLY A 394 -6.49 -8.09 3.88
C GLY A 394 -6.12 -6.85 3.10
N ALA A 395 -4.83 -6.60 2.95
CA ALA A 395 -4.28 -5.40 2.32
C ALA A 395 -3.07 -5.75 1.45
N ALA A 396 -2.88 -5.00 0.36
CA ALA A 396 -1.75 -5.12 -0.54
C ALA A 396 -1.44 -3.77 -1.21
N TRP A 397 -0.20 -3.32 -1.09
CA TRP A 397 0.31 -2.15 -1.79
C TRP A 397 0.67 -2.54 -3.23
N GLY A 398 0.19 -1.78 -4.20
CA GLY A 398 0.49 -2.00 -5.62
C GLY A 398 1.90 -1.54 -6.01
N PRO A 399 2.41 -2.05 -7.15
CA PRO A 399 3.70 -1.64 -7.67
C PRO A 399 3.64 -0.20 -8.22
N PHE A 400 4.79 0.33 -8.63
CA PHE A 400 4.83 1.54 -9.44
C PHE A 400 3.98 1.35 -10.70
N THR A 401 3.11 2.33 -10.96
CA THR A 401 2.34 2.38 -12.20
C THR A 401 3.23 2.90 -13.33
N LYS A 402 3.16 2.24 -14.49
CA LYS A 402 3.73 2.78 -15.73
C LYS A 402 2.98 4.03 -16.15
#